data_AF-A0A4Q4B5I9-F1
#
_entry.id   AF-A0A4Q4B5I9-F1
#
_cell.length_a   1.000
_cell.length_b   1.000
_cell.length_c   1.000
_cell.angle_alpha   90.00
_cell.angle_beta   90.00
_cell.angle_gamma   90.00
#
_symmetry.space_group_name_H-M   'P 1'
#
loop_
_entity.id
_entity.type
_entity.pdbx_description
1 polymer ?
#
loop_
_entity_poly.entity_id
_entity_poly.type
_entity_poly.pdbx_seq_one_letter_code
_entity_poly.pdbx_strand_id
1 'polypeptide(L)'
;MEETTNSIKDAIKERFSNPFLGKFLLAWIIWNWKISYMTLFVSEDKLSTNKMEFVSDYLRADNFLDFINIYIIPLFITALLIWVIPFLSNIAFNVSEDYRKKRALKTKEIDDEISNKKQEQLNNIRSQLNSLKQENNRLNLFAKYLTEERVYIPSGTKLVSNENLKLFQDYLKNVNDRERVLRIIDRYNAADAKTNFINQLNINDKDFLFSFLIIHPTSDDTNNYKITDFGIFVSKYKLYRNYKNRFDNLNKIADISL
;
A
#
# COMPACT_ATOMS: atom_id res chain seq x y z
N MET A 1 -49.06 32.56 -26.22
CA MET A 1 -48.42 31.65 -27.19
C MET A 1 -47.96 30.35 -26.54
N GLU A 2 -47.54 30.33 -25.27
CA GLU A 2 -47.20 29.08 -24.56
C GLU A 2 -48.40 28.13 -24.35
N GLU A 3 -49.58 28.66 -24.03
CA GLU A 3 -50.79 27.85 -23.83
C GLU A 3 -51.23 27.12 -25.10
N THR A 4 -51.10 27.74 -26.27
CA THR A 4 -51.42 27.13 -27.57
C THR A 4 -50.45 26.00 -27.92
N THR A 5 -49.15 26.17 -27.64
CA THR A 5 -48.16 25.10 -27.84
C THR A 5 -48.34 23.93 -26.87
N ASN A 6 -48.72 24.20 -25.62
CA ASN A 6 -48.95 23.16 -24.62
C ASN A 6 -50.23 22.36 -24.93
N SER A 7 -51.30 23.02 -25.35
CA SER A 7 -52.54 22.35 -25.76
C SER A 7 -52.35 21.46 -27.00
N ILE A 8 -51.58 21.91 -28.00
CA ILE A 8 -51.23 21.08 -29.18
C ILE A 8 -50.39 19.88 -28.77
N LYS A 9 -49.40 20.09 -27.88
CA LYS A 9 -48.53 19.03 -27.38
C LYS A 9 -49.30 17.98 -26.61
N ASP A 10 -50.26 18.38 -25.78
CA ASP A 10 -51.10 17.47 -24.99
C ASP A 10 -52.07 16.70 -25.88
N ALA A 11 -52.68 17.33 -26.89
CA ALA A 11 -53.53 16.65 -27.86
C ALA A 11 -52.76 15.63 -28.73
N ILE A 12 -51.53 15.97 -29.11
CA ILE A 12 -50.62 15.03 -29.79
C ILE A 12 -50.26 13.89 -28.82
N LYS A 13 -49.89 14.20 -27.58
CA LYS A 13 -49.51 13.18 -26.59
C LYS A 13 -50.65 12.21 -26.27
N GLU A 14 -51.89 12.69 -26.20
CA GLU A 14 -53.08 11.88 -25.96
C GLU A 14 -53.39 10.95 -27.16
N ARG A 15 -53.28 11.45 -28.39
CA ARG A 15 -53.53 10.66 -29.61
C ARG A 15 -52.40 9.69 -29.98
N PHE A 16 -51.16 10.05 -29.67
CA PHE A 16 -49.99 9.18 -29.77
C PHE A 16 -49.77 8.33 -28.52
N SER A 17 -50.63 8.44 -27.49
CA SER A 17 -50.58 7.57 -26.31
C SER A 17 -50.81 6.11 -26.67
N ASN A 18 -51.51 5.84 -27.78
CA ASN A 18 -51.58 4.51 -28.34
C ASN A 18 -50.29 4.21 -29.13
N PRO A 19 -49.39 3.36 -28.59
CA PRO A 19 -48.12 3.03 -29.24
C PRO A 19 -48.33 2.36 -30.61
N PHE A 20 -49.51 1.81 -30.89
CA PHE A 20 -49.85 1.26 -32.21
C PHE A 20 -50.00 2.37 -33.25
N LEU A 21 -50.75 3.43 -32.95
CA LEU A 21 -51.01 4.52 -33.91
C LEU A 21 -49.72 5.27 -34.26
N GLY A 22 -48.87 5.52 -33.27
CA GLY A 22 -47.57 6.15 -33.52
C GLY A 22 -46.67 5.30 -34.42
N LYS A 23 -46.56 4.00 -34.15
CA LYS A 23 -45.76 3.07 -34.97
C LYS A 23 -46.35 2.91 -36.37
N PHE A 24 -47.68 2.88 -36.49
CA PHE A 24 -48.37 2.81 -37.77
C PHE A 24 -48.12 4.05 -38.63
N LEU A 25 -48.26 5.24 -38.06
CA LEU A 25 -47.97 6.49 -38.77
C LEU A 25 -46.50 6.52 -39.23
N LEU A 26 -45.56 6.09 -38.38
CA LEU A 26 -44.14 5.99 -38.75
C LEU A 26 -43.91 5.01 -39.90
N ALA A 27 -44.46 3.80 -39.81
CA ALA A 27 -44.35 2.80 -40.87
C ALA A 27 -45.01 3.28 -42.17
N TRP A 28 -46.15 3.95 -42.09
CA TRP A 28 -46.87 4.51 -43.23
C TRP A 28 -46.09 5.65 -43.89
N ILE A 29 -45.49 6.56 -43.11
CA ILE A 29 -44.64 7.64 -43.62
C ILE A 29 -43.41 7.09 -44.32
N ILE A 30 -42.78 6.05 -43.75
CA ILE A 30 -41.59 5.39 -44.32
C ILE A 30 -41.96 4.65 -45.61
N TRP A 31 -43.10 3.93 -45.61
CA TRP A 31 -43.55 3.18 -46.77
C TRP A 31 -44.01 4.10 -47.91
N ASN A 32 -44.83 5.10 -47.59
CA ASN A 32 -45.32 6.13 -48.51
C ASN A 32 -44.39 7.35 -48.53
N TRP A 33 -43.06 7.12 -48.52
CA TRP A 33 -42.06 8.18 -48.43
C TRP A 33 -42.16 9.21 -49.56
N LYS A 34 -42.72 8.86 -50.72
CA LYS A 34 -42.94 9.79 -51.84
C LYS A 34 -43.86 10.94 -51.46
N ILE A 35 -44.93 10.68 -50.70
CA ILE A 35 -45.86 11.70 -50.22
C ILE A 35 -45.11 12.64 -49.27
N SER A 36 -44.44 12.07 -48.27
CA SER A 36 -43.70 12.81 -47.25
C SER A 36 -42.58 13.64 -47.87
N TYR A 37 -41.83 13.07 -48.81
CA TYR A 37 -40.73 13.72 -49.52
C TYR A 37 -41.23 14.89 -50.35
N MET A 38 -42.28 14.67 -51.15
CA MET A 38 -42.86 15.69 -52.01
C MET A 38 -43.45 16.84 -51.19
N THR A 39 -44.16 16.52 -50.11
CA THR A 39 -44.81 17.52 -49.25
C THR A 39 -43.79 18.41 -48.55
N LEU A 40 -42.73 17.81 -47.98
CA LEU A 40 -41.77 18.51 -47.12
C LEU A 40 -40.60 19.14 -47.87
N PHE A 41 -40.13 18.53 -48.97
CA PHE A 41 -38.85 18.91 -49.59
C PHE A 41 -38.97 19.47 -51.01
N VAL A 42 -40.10 19.28 -51.70
CA VAL A 42 -40.28 19.80 -53.06
C VAL A 42 -40.99 21.15 -53.00
N SER A 43 -40.37 22.19 -53.58
CA SER A 43 -40.99 23.51 -53.74
C SER A 43 -42.03 23.48 -54.85
N GLU A 44 -43.12 24.24 -54.71
CA GLU A 44 -44.24 24.29 -55.66
C GLU A 44 -43.79 24.68 -57.08
N ASP A 45 -42.80 25.55 -57.20
CA ASP A 45 -42.25 26.03 -58.47
C ASP A 45 -41.63 24.92 -59.35
N LYS A 46 -41.34 23.75 -58.78
CA LYS A 46 -40.76 22.59 -59.48
C LYS A 46 -41.79 21.54 -59.87
N LEU A 47 -43.06 21.73 -59.51
CA LEU A 47 -44.13 20.79 -59.77
C LEU A 47 -45.05 21.33 -60.87
N SER A 48 -45.42 20.48 -61.82
CA SER A 48 -46.40 20.81 -62.87
C SER A 48 -47.83 20.86 -62.36
N THR A 49 -48.10 20.28 -61.18
CA THR A 49 -49.41 20.17 -60.54
C THR A 49 -49.35 20.63 -59.09
N ASN A 50 -50.50 21.01 -58.52
CA ASN A 50 -50.57 21.44 -57.12
C ASN A 50 -50.19 20.27 -56.19
N LYS A 51 -49.49 20.56 -55.08
CA LYS A 51 -49.13 19.55 -54.07
C LYS A 51 -50.31 18.72 -53.60
N MET A 52 -51.45 19.38 -53.38
CA MET A 52 -52.66 18.73 -52.91
C MET A 52 -53.23 17.76 -53.95
N GLU A 53 -53.14 18.12 -55.24
CA GLU A 53 -53.62 17.30 -56.36
C GLU A 53 -52.76 16.04 -56.50
N PHE A 54 -51.43 16.17 -56.46
CA PHE A 54 -50.53 15.03 -56.47
C PHE A 54 -50.74 14.08 -55.28
N VAL A 55 -50.95 14.61 -54.07
CA VAL A 55 -51.24 13.76 -52.89
C VAL A 55 -52.59 13.06 -53.04
N SER A 56 -53.60 13.78 -53.53
CA SER A 56 -54.93 13.20 -53.80
C SER A 56 -54.85 12.09 -54.83
N ASP A 57 -54.13 12.30 -55.93
CA ASP A 57 -53.94 11.33 -57.00
C ASP A 57 -53.14 10.11 -56.51
N TYR A 58 -52.09 10.33 -55.73
CA TYR A 58 -51.29 9.23 -55.17
C TYR A 58 -52.07 8.37 -54.16
N LEU A 59 -52.95 8.99 -53.38
CA LEU A 59 -53.80 8.28 -52.40
C LEU A 59 -55.05 7.67 -53.02
N ARG A 60 -55.31 7.97 -54.30
CA ARG A 60 -56.44 7.42 -55.04
C ARG A 60 -56.17 5.95 -55.35
N ALA A 61 -56.78 5.08 -54.57
CA ALA A 61 -56.72 3.65 -54.80
C ALA A 61 -57.72 3.26 -55.90
N ASP A 62 -57.34 3.45 -57.16
CA ASP A 62 -58.19 3.07 -58.31
C ASP A 62 -58.33 1.54 -58.44
N ASN A 63 -57.36 0.77 -57.91
CA ASN A 63 -57.42 -0.70 -57.86
C ASN A 63 -57.24 -1.24 -56.43
N PHE A 64 -57.71 -2.47 -56.21
CA PHE A 64 -57.54 -3.18 -54.93
C PHE A 64 -56.07 -3.37 -54.53
N LEU A 65 -55.17 -3.53 -55.51
CA LEU A 65 -53.73 -3.63 -55.26
C LEU A 65 -53.15 -2.32 -54.70
N ASP A 66 -53.63 -1.18 -55.18
CA ASP A 66 -53.21 0.14 -54.69
C ASP A 66 -53.69 0.35 -53.26
N PHE A 67 -54.92 -0.08 -52.95
CA PHE A 67 -55.44 -0.07 -51.58
C PHE A 67 -54.59 -0.92 -50.62
N ILE A 68 -54.22 -2.13 -51.05
CA ILE A 68 -53.33 -3.00 -50.26
C ILE A 68 -51.98 -2.32 -50.05
N ASN A 69 -51.41 -1.77 -51.11
CA ASN A 69 -50.08 -1.17 -51.06
C ASN A 69 -50.03 0.08 -50.16
N ILE A 70 -51.05 0.94 -50.20
CA ILE A 70 -51.07 2.20 -49.46
C ILE A 70 -51.42 1.98 -47.99
N TYR A 71 -52.33 1.05 -47.66
CA TYR A 71 -52.88 0.91 -46.30
C TYR A 71 -52.50 -0.41 -45.62
N ILE A 72 -52.66 -1.54 -46.32
CA ILE A 72 -52.50 -2.87 -45.72
C ILE A 72 -51.02 -3.21 -45.50
N ILE A 73 -50.14 -2.88 -46.43
CA ILE A 73 -48.71 -3.17 -46.27
C ILE A 73 -48.09 -2.40 -45.09
N PRO A 74 -48.31 -1.07 -44.93
CA PRO A 74 -47.85 -0.36 -43.72
C PRO A 74 -48.41 -0.93 -42.42
N LEU A 75 -49.68 -1.38 -42.43
CA LEU A 75 -50.30 -2.01 -41.27
C LEU A 75 -49.62 -3.34 -40.92
N PHE A 76 -49.32 -4.16 -41.93
CA PHE A 76 -48.58 -5.40 -41.77
C PHE A 76 -47.14 -5.17 -41.27
N ILE A 77 -46.43 -4.20 -41.84
CA ILE A 77 -45.09 -3.78 -41.38
C ILE A 77 -45.15 -3.34 -39.91
N THR A 78 -46.19 -2.61 -39.52
CA THR A 78 -46.38 -2.18 -38.13
C THR A 78 -46.57 -3.37 -37.20
N ALA A 79 -47.42 -4.33 -37.57
CA ALA A 79 -47.62 -5.56 -36.80
C ALA A 79 -46.31 -6.35 -36.68
N LEU A 80 -45.55 -6.45 -37.78
CA LEU A 80 -44.25 -7.12 -37.81
C LEU A 80 -43.24 -6.39 -36.92
N LEU A 81 -43.15 -5.06 -36.97
CA LEU A 81 -42.28 -4.27 -36.10
C LEU A 81 -42.64 -4.43 -34.63
N ILE A 82 -43.93 -4.44 -34.28
CA ILE A 82 -44.38 -4.67 -32.91
C ILE A 82 -43.94 -6.04 -32.39
N TRP A 83 -43.90 -7.04 -33.25
CA TRP A 83 -43.49 -8.39 -32.88
C TRP A 83 -41.97 -8.59 -32.87
N VAL A 84 -41.27 -7.99 -33.83
CA VAL A 84 -39.83 -8.15 -34.05
C VAL A 84 -39.01 -7.26 -33.10
N ILE A 85 -39.44 -6.03 -32.81
CA ILE A 85 -38.70 -5.09 -31.94
C ILE A 85 -38.46 -5.66 -30.53
N PRO A 86 -39.46 -6.25 -29.82
CA PRO A 86 -39.23 -6.86 -28.52
C PRO A 86 -38.18 -7.98 -28.57
N PHE A 87 -38.18 -8.78 -29.65
CA PHE A 87 -37.23 -9.87 -29.83
C PHE A 87 -35.79 -9.34 -30.00
N LEU A 88 -35.58 -8.34 -30.86
CA LEU A 88 -34.26 -7.69 -31.01
C LEU A 88 -33.82 -7.02 -29.71
N SER A 89 -34.75 -6.38 -29.00
CA SER A 89 -34.46 -5.70 -27.74
C SER A 89 -33.99 -6.69 -26.67
N ASN A 90 -34.60 -7.87 -26.60
CA ASN A 90 -34.20 -8.93 -25.67
C ASN A 90 -32.80 -9.48 -26.01
N ILE A 91 -32.50 -9.70 -27.29
CA ILE A 91 -31.16 -10.12 -27.73
C ILE A 91 -30.13 -9.07 -27.37
N ALA A 92 -30.38 -7.80 -27.70
CA ALA A 92 -29.48 -6.70 -27.38
C ALA A 92 -29.26 -6.56 -25.85
N PHE A 93 -30.33 -6.73 -25.06
CA PHE A 93 -30.26 -6.73 -23.61
C PHE A 93 -29.38 -7.86 -23.07
N ASN A 94 -29.58 -9.09 -23.52
CA ASN A 94 -28.79 -10.25 -23.10
C ASN A 94 -27.30 -10.09 -23.45
N VAL A 95 -27.01 -9.62 -24.67
CA VAL A 95 -25.64 -9.30 -25.09
C VAL A 95 -25.03 -8.22 -24.19
N SER A 96 -25.80 -7.17 -23.87
CA SER A 96 -25.33 -6.09 -22.99
C SER A 96 -25.09 -6.55 -21.55
N GLU A 97 -25.94 -7.41 -21.02
CA GLU A 97 -25.81 -8.06 -19.70
C GLU A 97 -24.50 -8.84 -19.62
N ASP A 98 -24.19 -9.64 -20.64
CA ASP A 98 -22.96 -10.43 -20.69
C ASP A 98 -21.71 -9.55 -20.72
N TYR A 99 -21.73 -8.46 -21.50
CA TYR A 99 -20.62 -7.50 -21.51
C TYR A 99 -20.46 -6.80 -20.16
N ARG A 100 -21.57 -6.43 -19.49
CA ARG A 100 -21.54 -5.82 -18.16
C ARG A 100 -20.99 -6.79 -17.12
N LYS A 101 -21.42 -8.05 -17.12
CA LYS A 101 -20.91 -9.11 -16.23
C LYS A 101 -19.41 -9.33 -16.44
N LYS A 102 -18.95 -9.45 -17.69
CA LYS A 102 -17.52 -9.60 -18.01
C LYS A 102 -16.69 -8.40 -17.56
N ARG A 103 -17.20 -7.18 -17.70
CA ARG A 103 -16.51 -5.98 -17.19
C ARG A 103 -16.46 -5.96 -15.67
N ALA A 104 -17.57 -6.25 -15.00
CA ALA A 104 -17.62 -6.28 -13.54
C ALA A 104 -16.64 -7.32 -12.94
N LEU A 105 -16.55 -8.50 -13.55
CA LEU A 105 -15.58 -9.52 -13.14
C LEU A 105 -14.13 -9.05 -13.33
N LYS A 106 -13.79 -8.46 -14.48
CA LYS A 106 -12.46 -7.90 -14.73
C LYS A 106 -12.09 -6.77 -13.77
N THR A 107 -13.03 -5.88 -13.46
CA THR A 107 -12.80 -4.80 -12.49
C THR A 107 -12.51 -5.38 -11.12
N LYS A 108 -13.28 -6.39 -10.69
CA LYS A 108 -13.06 -7.06 -9.41
C LYS A 108 -11.68 -7.73 -9.33
N GLU A 109 -11.26 -8.43 -10.39
CA GLU A 109 -9.93 -9.04 -10.46
C GLU A 109 -8.81 -8.00 -10.34
N ILE A 110 -8.94 -6.86 -11.02
CA ILE A 110 -7.97 -5.76 -10.94
C ILE A 110 -7.94 -5.14 -9.54
N ASP A 111 -9.10 -4.91 -8.91
CA ASP A 111 -9.19 -4.36 -7.57
C ASP A 111 -8.56 -5.30 -6.52
N ASP A 112 -8.81 -6.60 -6.66
CA ASP A 112 -8.20 -7.64 -5.81
C ASP A 112 -6.67 -7.67 -5.99
N GLU A 113 -6.17 -7.57 -7.22
CA GLU A 113 -4.73 -7.50 -7.50
C GLU A 113 -4.08 -6.24 -6.90
N ILE A 114 -4.72 -5.07 -7.05
CA ILE A 114 -4.25 -3.80 -6.48
C ILE A 114 -4.23 -3.88 -4.95
N SER A 115 -5.27 -4.44 -4.34
CA SER A 115 -5.38 -4.62 -2.89
C SER A 115 -4.24 -5.51 -2.37
N ASN A 116 -3.97 -6.63 -3.05
CA ASN A 116 -2.88 -7.54 -2.69
C ASN A 116 -1.51 -6.86 -2.79
N LYS A 117 -1.22 -6.15 -3.90
CA LYS A 117 0.03 -5.40 -4.06
C LYS A 117 0.21 -4.32 -2.99
N LYS A 118 -0.87 -3.62 -2.64
CA LYS A 118 -0.85 -2.60 -1.58
C LYS A 118 -0.55 -3.22 -0.21
N GLN A 119 -1.13 -4.39 0.07
CA GLN A 119 -0.88 -5.11 1.32
C GLN A 119 0.57 -5.60 1.41
N GLU A 120 1.14 -6.09 0.31
CA GLU A 120 2.54 -6.49 0.22
C GLU A 120 3.48 -5.30 0.47
N GLN A 121 3.20 -4.14 -0.16
CA GLN A 121 3.95 -2.91 0.07
C GLN A 121 3.86 -2.45 1.53
N LEU A 122 2.68 -2.51 2.16
CA LEU A 122 2.51 -2.18 3.58
C LEU A 122 3.32 -3.10 4.48
N ASN A 123 3.36 -4.40 4.18
CA ASN A 123 4.16 -5.35 4.93
C ASN A 123 5.67 -5.07 4.80
N ASN A 124 6.13 -4.73 3.59
CA ASN A 124 7.53 -4.33 3.34
C ASN A 124 7.90 -3.01 4.05
N ILE A 125 7.01 -2.02 4.05
CA ILE A 125 7.24 -0.77 4.78
C ILE A 125 7.30 -1.03 6.28
N ARG A 126 6.41 -1.88 6.83
CA ARG A 126 6.42 -2.25 8.25
C ARG A 126 7.72 -2.95 8.66
N SER A 127 8.23 -3.86 7.82
CA SER A 127 9.50 -4.54 8.10
C SER A 127 10.69 -3.57 8.12
N GLN A 128 10.74 -2.62 7.17
CA GLN A 128 11.74 -1.54 7.15
C GLN A 128 11.63 -0.59 8.35
N LEU A 129 10.40 -0.25 8.76
CA LEU A 129 10.18 0.62 9.92
C LEU A 129 10.66 -0.06 11.20
N ASN A 130 10.40 -1.37 11.34
CA ASN A 130 10.88 -2.15 12.46
C ASN A 130 12.41 -2.24 12.52
N SER A 131 13.09 -2.43 11.38
CA SER A 131 14.55 -2.45 11.35
C SER A 131 15.16 -1.08 11.68
N LEU A 132 14.60 0.00 11.15
CA LEU A 132 15.02 1.37 11.48
C LEU A 132 14.79 1.70 12.96
N LYS A 133 13.67 1.26 13.54
CA LYS A 133 13.39 1.45 14.96
C LYS A 133 14.40 0.70 15.84
N GLN A 134 14.78 -0.52 15.45
CA GLN A 134 15.84 -1.26 16.13
C GLN A 134 17.19 -0.54 16.01
N GLU A 135 17.56 -0.04 14.84
CA GLU A 135 18.80 0.70 14.63
C GLU A 135 18.84 1.99 15.46
N ASN A 136 17.75 2.75 15.48
CA ASN A 136 17.64 3.98 16.27
C ASN A 136 17.75 3.68 17.79
N ASN A 137 17.14 2.59 18.26
CA ASN A 137 17.32 2.13 19.64
C ASN A 137 18.79 1.79 19.94
N ARG A 138 19.49 1.12 19.02
CA ARG A 138 20.93 0.82 19.16
C ARG A 138 21.77 2.09 19.22
N LEU A 139 21.49 3.07 18.35
CA LEU A 139 22.18 4.36 18.31
C LEU A 139 21.94 5.18 19.58
N ASN A 140 20.69 5.24 20.08
CA ASN A 140 20.37 5.95 21.32
C ASN A 140 21.09 5.33 22.53
N LEU A 141 21.17 4.01 22.60
CA LEU A 141 21.94 3.32 23.64
C LEU A 141 23.42 3.67 23.52
N PHE A 142 23.99 3.60 22.32
CA PHE A 142 25.39 3.96 22.07
C PHE A 142 25.69 5.41 22.46
N ALA A 143 24.82 6.35 22.10
CA ALA A 143 24.94 7.75 22.50
C ALA A 143 24.91 7.91 24.03
N LYS A 144 23.98 7.21 24.71
CA LYS A 144 23.89 7.20 26.17
C LYS A 144 25.19 6.71 26.82
N TYR A 145 25.77 5.62 26.30
CA TYR A 145 27.06 5.12 26.77
C TYR A 145 28.17 6.15 26.62
N LEU A 146 28.29 6.82 25.46
CA LEU A 146 29.32 7.83 25.23
C LEU A 146 29.14 9.06 26.15
N THR A 147 27.90 9.46 26.44
CA THR A 147 27.64 10.56 27.37
C THR A 147 27.99 10.20 28.81
N GLU A 148 27.65 8.99 29.26
CA GLU A 148 28.04 8.51 30.60
C GLU A 148 29.55 8.37 30.71
N GLU A 149 30.25 7.96 29.64
CA GLU A 149 31.71 7.87 29.60
C GLU A 149 32.39 9.23 29.76
N ARG A 150 31.87 10.30 29.14
CA ARG A 150 32.41 11.67 29.30
C ARG A 150 32.30 12.21 30.73
N VAL A 151 31.27 11.82 31.48
CA VAL A 151 31.08 12.26 32.88
C VAL A 151 32.14 11.66 33.81
N TYR A 152 32.76 10.54 33.43
CA TYR A 152 33.77 9.84 34.23
C TYR A 152 35.22 10.02 33.77
N ILE A 153 35.46 10.75 32.68
CA ILE A 153 36.81 11.13 32.28
C ILE A 153 37.10 12.50 32.89
N PRO A 154 37.81 12.59 34.03
CA PRO A 154 38.34 13.87 34.49
C PRO A 154 39.20 14.43 33.35
N SER A 155 38.82 15.61 32.88
CA SER A 155 39.45 16.37 31.81
C SER A 155 40.97 16.41 31.98
N GLY A 156 41.68 15.49 31.33
CA GLY A 156 43.14 15.37 31.47
C GLY A 156 43.78 14.12 30.84
N THR A 157 43.08 12.99 30.68
CA THR A 157 43.69 11.77 30.14
C THR A 157 43.65 11.71 28.61
N LYS A 158 44.74 12.17 27.98
CA LYS A 158 45.01 11.98 26.55
C LYS A 158 45.05 10.49 26.18
N LEU A 159 44.21 10.07 25.24
CA LEU A 159 44.49 9.07 24.19
C LEU A 159 45.30 7.81 24.58
N VAL A 160 44.95 7.17 25.70
CA VAL A 160 45.48 5.83 26.07
C VAL A 160 44.71 4.69 25.35
N SER A 161 43.72 5.01 24.49
CA SER A 161 42.67 4.07 24.10
C SER A 161 43.01 3.09 22.96
N ASN A 162 44.07 3.31 22.17
CA ASN A 162 44.39 2.41 21.05
C ASN A 162 45.45 1.35 21.39
N GLU A 163 46.46 1.71 22.16
CA GLU A 163 47.55 0.79 22.48
C GLU A 163 47.14 -0.22 23.57
N ASN A 164 46.45 0.24 24.61
CA ASN A 164 45.89 -0.63 25.65
C ASN A 164 44.80 -1.56 25.14
N LEU A 165 43.98 -1.13 24.17
CA LEU A 165 42.98 -1.98 23.56
C LEU A 165 43.63 -3.10 22.73
N LYS A 166 44.68 -2.78 21.98
CA LYS A 166 45.44 -3.77 21.21
C LYS A 166 46.17 -4.75 22.12
N LEU A 167 46.81 -4.25 23.18
CA LEU A 167 47.42 -5.08 24.24
C LEU A 167 46.40 -5.99 24.91
N PHE A 168 45.19 -5.48 25.22
CA PHE A 168 44.12 -6.31 25.77
C PHE A 168 43.64 -7.36 24.77
N GLN A 169 43.48 -7.02 23.50
CA GLN A 169 43.06 -7.95 22.46
C GLN A 169 44.10 -9.06 22.23
N ASP A 170 45.38 -8.72 22.17
CA ASP A 170 46.48 -9.68 22.07
C ASP A 170 46.58 -10.54 23.34
N TYR A 171 46.31 -9.96 24.51
CA TYR A 171 46.24 -10.63 25.80
C TYR A 171 45.08 -11.65 25.91
N LEU A 172 43.91 -11.36 25.35
CA LEU A 172 42.75 -12.26 25.35
C LEU A 172 42.91 -13.52 24.47
N LYS A 173 44.04 -13.68 23.77
CA LYS A 173 44.33 -14.85 22.92
C LYS A 173 44.57 -16.13 23.73
N ASN A 174 45.08 -16.05 24.97
CA ASN A 174 45.16 -17.20 25.87
C ASN A 174 43.87 -17.31 26.72
N VAL A 175 43.08 -18.36 26.46
CA VAL A 175 41.78 -18.56 27.12
C VAL A 175 41.91 -18.72 28.63
N ASN A 176 42.96 -19.41 29.11
CA ASN A 176 43.12 -19.70 30.53
C ASN A 176 43.45 -18.44 31.36
N ASP A 177 44.33 -17.58 30.84
CA ASP A 177 44.73 -16.33 31.49
C ASP A 177 43.57 -15.34 31.53
N ARG A 178 42.82 -15.26 30.42
CA ARG A 178 41.58 -14.48 30.34
C ARG A 178 40.60 -14.88 31.43
N GLU A 179 40.27 -16.16 31.56
CA GLU A 179 39.31 -16.62 32.58
C GLU A 179 39.83 -16.34 34.01
N ARG A 180 41.14 -16.44 34.24
CA ARG A 180 41.73 -16.09 35.54
C ARG A 180 41.59 -14.60 35.86
N VAL A 181 41.94 -13.69 34.94
CA VAL A 181 41.76 -12.24 35.14
C VAL A 181 40.29 -11.90 35.35
N LEU A 182 39.42 -12.40 34.49
CA LEU A 182 38.00 -12.12 34.56
C LEU A 182 37.40 -12.58 35.91
N ARG A 183 37.83 -13.73 36.46
CA ARG A 183 37.40 -14.20 37.79
C ARG A 183 37.91 -13.30 38.92
N ILE A 184 39.14 -12.82 38.85
CA ILE A 184 39.69 -11.92 39.89
C ILE A 184 38.97 -10.57 39.85
N ILE A 185 38.71 -10.05 38.66
CA ILE A 185 37.94 -8.82 38.42
C ILE A 185 36.49 -8.93 38.93
N ASP A 186 35.84 -10.10 38.80
CA ASP A 186 34.50 -10.32 39.38
C ASP A 186 34.51 -10.19 40.89
N ARG A 187 35.46 -10.86 41.55
CA ARG A 187 35.63 -10.80 42.99
C ARG A 187 35.93 -9.37 43.44
N TYR A 188 36.72 -8.62 42.69
CA TYR A 188 36.99 -7.20 42.92
C TYR A 188 35.72 -6.36 42.84
N ASN A 189 34.87 -6.58 41.83
CA ASN A 189 33.63 -5.81 41.65
C ASN A 189 32.55 -6.16 42.70
N ALA A 190 32.58 -7.38 43.24
CA ALA A 190 31.66 -7.83 44.28
C ALA A 190 32.10 -7.43 45.70
N ALA A 191 33.33 -6.93 45.89
CA ALA A 191 33.83 -6.54 47.20
C ALA A 191 33.33 -5.16 47.63
N ASP A 192 32.79 -5.05 48.86
CA ASP A 192 32.29 -3.79 49.43
C ASP A 192 33.39 -2.72 49.54
N ALA A 193 34.63 -3.13 49.83
CA ALA A 193 35.79 -2.25 49.94
C ALA A 193 36.87 -2.62 48.90
N LYS A 194 36.75 -2.05 47.70
CA LYS A 194 37.60 -2.34 46.53
C LYS A 194 39.11 -2.19 46.77
N THR A 195 39.53 -1.18 47.54
CA THR A 195 40.94 -0.95 47.86
C THR A 195 41.53 -2.05 48.74
N ASN A 196 40.74 -2.58 49.66
CA ASN A 196 41.17 -3.65 50.56
C ASN A 196 41.24 -4.99 49.82
N PHE A 197 40.38 -5.19 48.82
CA PHE A 197 40.34 -6.44 48.05
C PHE A 197 41.68 -6.75 47.36
N ILE A 198 42.28 -5.78 46.65
CA ILE A 198 43.53 -6.01 45.93
C ILE A 198 44.66 -6.35 46.91
N ASN A 199 44.70 -5.69 48.07
CA ASN A 199 45.70 -5.94 49.08
C ASN A 199 45.55 -7.30 49.77
N GLN A 200 44.33 -7.87 49.79
CA GLN A 200 44.03 -9.20 50.32
C GLN A 200 44.28 -10.35 49.33
N LEU A 201 44.61 -10.06 48.07
CA LEU A 201 44.98 -11.09 47.10
C LEU A 201 46.25 -11.82 47.54
N ASN A 202 46.32 -13.13 47.26
CA ASN A 202 47.56 -13.88 47.42
C ASN A 202 48.64 -13.36 46.47
N ILE A 203 49.91 -13.61 46.79
CA ILE A 203 51.05 -13.07 46.03
C ILE A 203 51.02 -13.53 44.57
N ASN A 204 50.63 -14.78 44.30
CA ASN A 204 50.54 -15.32 42.94
C ASN A 204 49.48 -14.62 42.08
N ASP A 205 48.38 -14.15 42.68
CA ASP A 205 47.34 -13.37 42.00
C ASP A 205 47.79 -11.91 41.82
N LYS A 206 48.52 -11.33 42.79
CA LYS A 206 49.11 -9.99 42.65
C LYS A 206 50.15 -9.95 41.54
N ASP A 207 51.10 -10.89 41.55
CA ASP A 207 52.15 -11.00 40.53
C ASP A 207 51.55 -11.24 39.15
N PHE A 208 50.52 -12.10 39.09
CA PHE A 208 49.78 -12.33 37.86
C PHE A 208 49.12 -11.04 37.36
N LEU A 209 48.34 -10.33 38.17
CA LEU A 209 47.71 -9.08 37.77
C LEU A 209 48.72 -7.97 37.43
N PHE A 210 49.85 -7.93 38.14
CA PHE A 210 50.93 -6.98 37.90
C PHE A 210 51.62 -7.26 36.56
N SER A 211 51.86 -8.53 36.23
CA SER A 211 52.41 -8.93 34.93
C SER A 211 51.53 -8.53 33.74
N PHE A 212 50.23 -8.31 33.98
CA PHE A 212 49.27 -7.81 32.99
C PHE A 212 48.97 -6.32 33.11
N LEU A 213 49.75 -5.59 33.91
CA LEU A 213 49.58 -4.14 34.13
C LEU A 213 48.18 -3.79 34.63
N ILE A 214 47.47 -4.71 35.29
CA ILE A 214 46.12 -4.48 35.84
C ILE A 214 46.21 -3.76 37.18
N ILE A 215 47.27 -4.05 37.94
CA ILE A 215 47.58 -3.39 39.21
C ILE A 215 49.01 -2.85 39.19
N HIS A 216 49.30 -1.85 40.02
CA HIS A 216 50.64 -1.32 40.23
C HIS A 216 50.87 -1.11 41.74
N PRO A 217 52.11 -1.25 42.24
CA PRO A 217 52.44 -0.91 43.61
C PRO A 217 52.29 0.60 43.81
N THR A 218 51.83 0.98 44.99
CA THR A 218 51.73 2.38 45.39
C THR A 218 53.14 2.86 45.76
N SER A 219 53.50 4.09 45.39
CA SER A 219 54.89 4.61 45.49
C SER A 219 55.56 4.46 46.87
N ASP A 220 54.76 4.33 47.92
CA ASP A 220 55.22 4.44 49.31
C ASP A 220 55.25 3.09 50.04
N ASP A 221 54.73 2.01 49.45
CA ASP A 221 54.68 0.68 50.08
C ASP A 221 54.56 -0.45 49.04
N THR A 222 55.56 -1.33 48.99
CA THR A 222 55.62 -2.49 48.08
C THR A 222 54.51 -3.51 48.34
N ASN A 223 53.83 -3.44 49.48
CA ASN A 223 52.71 -4.33 49.81
C ASN A 223 51.34 -3.78 49.42
N ASN A 224 51.25 -2.50 49.04
CA ASN A 224 49.99 -1.84 48.68
C ASN A 224 49.88 -1.66 47.18
N TYR A 225 48.81 -2.21 46.60
CA TYR A 225 48.58 -2.17 45.15
C TYR A 225 47.31 -1.40 44.82
N LYS A 226 47.35 -0.66 43.71
CA LYS A 226 46.19 0.03 43.14
C LYS A 226 45.91 -0.49 41.75
N ILE A 227 44.62 -0.57 41.41
CA ILE A 227 44.19 -0.90 40.04
C ILE A 227 44.66 0.22 39.10
N THR A 228 45.25 -0.14 37.97
CA THR A 228 45.64 0.81 36.93
C THR A 228 44.41 1.24 36.14
N ASP A 229 44.55 2.30 35.33
CA ASP A 229 43.52 2.70 34.37
C ASP A 229 43.15 1.55 33.41
N PHE A 230 44.15 0.73 33.05
CA PHE A 230 43.94 -0.47 32.27
C PHE A 230 43.12 -1.51 33.03
N GLY A 231 43.42 -1.78 34.30
CA GLY A 231 42.63 -2.68 35.12
C GLY A 231 41.18 -2.21 35.31
N ILE A 232 40.97 -0.90 35.42
CA ILE A 232 39.63 -0.29 35.46
C ILE A 232 38.90 -0.52 34.13
N PHE A 233 39.59 -0.35 33.00
CA PHE A 233 39.04 -0.63 31.68
C PHE A 233 38.62 -2.10 31.54
N VAL A 234 39.49 -3.05 31.92
CA VAL A 234 39.17 -4.50 31.86
C VAL A 234 37.96 -4.83 32.74
N SER A 235 37.88 -4.23 33.93
CA SER A 235 36.74 -4.37 34.84
C SER A 235 35.42 -3.91 34.20
N LYS A 236 35.44 -2.73 33.56
CA LYS A 236 34.28 -2.15 32.86
C LYS A 236 33.89 -2.95 31.62
N TYR A 237 34.86 -3.42 30.82
CA TYR A 237 34.61 -4.24 29.63
C TYR A 237 33.88 -5.55 29.94
N LYS A 238 34.20 -6.19 31.08
CA LYS A 238 33.51 -7.40 31.51
C LYS A 238 32.04 -7.15 31.86
N LEU A 239 31.76 -6.05 32.59
CA LEU A 239 30.39 -5.63 32.87
C LEU A 239 29.60 -5.46 31.57
N TYR A 240 30.20 -4.80 30.57
CA TYR A 240 29.61 -4.64 29.24
C TYR A 240 29.28 -5.98 28.56
N ARG A 241 30.19 -6.96 28.57
CA ARG A 241 29.94 -8.30 27.99
C ARG A 241 28.80 -9.03 28.69
N ASN A 242 28.74 -8.97 30.02
CA ASN A 242 27.69 -9.60 30.81
C ASN A 242 26.32 -8.96 30.56
N TYR A 243 26.26 -7.63 30.42
CA TYR A 243 25.04 -6.93 30.04
C TYR A 243 24.59 -7.32 28.62
N LYS A 244 25.49 -7.28 27.63
CA LYS A 244 25.19 -7.65 26.24
C LYS A 244 24.61 -9.06 26.13
N ASN A 245 25.23 -10.05 26.76
CA ASN A 245 24.74 -11.44 26.74
C ASN A 245 23.35 -11.62 27.38
N ARG A 246 23.04 -10.87 28.45
CA ARG A 246 21.70 -10.91 29.06
C ARG A 246 20.64 -10.30 28.15
N PHE A 247 20.97 -9.22 27.44
CA PHE A 247 20.04 -8.58 26.49
C PHE A 247 19.80 -9.40 25.23
N ASP A 248 20.84 -10.03 24.67
CA ASP A 248 20.69 -10.92 23.50
C ASP A 248 19.80 -12.13 23.81
N ASN A 249 19.84 -12.64 25.05
CA ASN A 249 18.94 -13.69 25.51
C ASN A 249 17.49 -13.21 25.70
N LEU A 250 17.28 -11.97 26.17
CA LEU A 250 15.93 -11.39 26.31
C LEU A 250 15.26 -11.17 24.95
N ASN A 251 16.01 -10.71 23.94
CA ASN A 251 15.49 -10.53 22.59
C ASN A 251 15.12 -11.86 21.92
N LYS A 252 15.89 -12.93 22.17
CA LYS A 252 15.52 -14.29 21.70
C LYS A 252 14.24 -14.82 22.34
N ILE A 253 13.94 -14.46 23.58
CA ILE A 253 12.71 -14.87 24.27
C ILE A 253 11.50 -14.08 23.74
N ALA A 254 11.69 -12.80 23.42
CA ALA A 254 10.65 -11.96 22.81
C ALA A 254 10.27 -12.43 21.38
N ASP A 255 11.22 -12.91 20.59
CA ASP A 255 10.95 -13.44 19.24
C ASP A 255 10.26 -14.82 19.23
N ILE A 256 10.23 -15.56 20.35
CA ILE A 256 9.55 -16.86 20.47
C ILE A 256 8.09 -16.71 20.96
N SER A 257 7.71 -15.51 21.43
CA SER A 257 6.40 -15.24 22.04
C SER A 257 5.44 -14.40 21.16
N LEU A 258 5.78 -14.25 19.87
CA LEU A 258 4.99 -13.61 18.81
C LEU A 258 4.77 -14.60 17.66
#